data_AF-A0A4Y2D7P7-F1
#
_entry.id   AF-A0A4Y2D7P7-F1
#
_cell.length_a   1.000
_cell.length_b   1.000
_cell.length_c   1.000
_cell.angle_alpha   90.00
_cell.angle_beta   90.00
_cell.angle_gamma   90.00
#
_symmetry.space_group_name_H-M   'P 1'
#
loop_
_entity.id
_entity.type
_entity.pdbx_description
1 polymer ?
#
loop_
_entity_poly.entity_id
_entity_poly.type
_entity_poly.pdbx_seq_one_letter_code
_entity_poly.pdbx_strand_id
1 'polypeptide(L)'
;MGSVVNNIYFKSNKNVNELVIRAGQKDFNEINVIISNADRNKKIPQLNPFLVQAFVKKAVNRHDNIDNMKYTRQGKIMFTTKDPICAVQLLSLDKFMEIDVTTNIIWENLCSRFLIFDIPVNTPLEELAEE
;
A
#
# COMPACT_ATOMS: atom_id res chain seq x y z
N MET A 1 -3.81 34.06 -7.92
CA MET A 1 -4.96 33.21 -7.59
C MET A 1 -4.50 31.76 -7.60
N GLY A 2 -4.13 31.21 -6.45
CA GLY A 2 -3.76 29.80 -6.31
C GLY A 2 -4.84 29.11 -5.51
N SER A 3 -5.47 28.07 -6.07
CA SER A 3 -6.47 27.28 -5.36
C SER A 3 -5.78 26.45 -4.27
N VAL A 4 -5.98 26.85 -3.02
CA VAL A 4 -5.65 26.01 -1.86
C VAL A 4 -6.62 24.85 -1.86
N VAL A 5 -6.15 23.67 -2.26
CA VAL A 5 -6.93 22.44 -2.12
C VAL A 5 -6.92 22.10 -0.63
N ASN A 6 -8.00 22.44 0.06
CA ASN A 6 -8.26 22.01 1.44
C ASN A 6 -8.28 20.48 1.47
N ASN A 7 -7.14 19.86 1.75
CA ASN A 7 -7.11 18.47 2.17
C ASN A 7 -7.61 18.45 3.60
N ILE A 8 -8.88 18.11 3.76
CA ILE A 8 -9.65 17.90 5.00
C ILE A 8 -9.13 16.71 5.84
N TYR A 9 -7.92 16.25 5.56
CA TYR A 9 -7.34 15.04 6.14
C TYR A 9 -6.00 15.37 6.77
N PHE A 10 -5.93 15.23 8.09
CA PHE A 10 -4.67 15.27 8.83
C PHE A 10 -3.79 14.10 8.36
N LYS A 11 -2.72 14.44 7.64
CA LYS A 11 -1.70 13.46 7.23
C LYS A 11 -0.75 13.25 8.40
N SER A 12 -0.56 12.00 8.80
CA SER A 12 0.43 11.62 9.81
C SER A 12 1.83 12.06 9.37
N ASN A 13 2.62 12.59 10.30
CA ASN A 13 4.04 12.93 10.09
C ASN A 13 4.96 11.69 10.10
N LYS A 14 4.38 10.49 10.20
CA LYS A 14 5.09 9.21 10.23
C LYS A 14 5.42 8.72 8.83
N ASN A 15 6.56 8.03 8.68
CA ASN A 15 6.92 7.48 7.38
C ASN A 15 6.04 6.27 7.02
N VAL A 16 6.02 5.89 5.75
CA VAL A 16 5.16 4.80 5.24
C VAL A 16 5.43 3.48 5.98
N ASN A 17 6.68 3.20 6.36
CA ASN A 17 7.04 1.97 7.07
C ASN A 17 6.43 1.91 8.48
N GLU A 18 6.42 3.02 9.21
CA GLU A 18 5.81 3.10 10.55
C GLU A 18 4.28 2.91 10.49
N LEU A 19 3.64 3.46 9.46
CA LEU A 19 2.19 3.30 9.25
C LEU A 19 1.83 1.84 8.99
N VAL A 20 2.65 1.13 8.21
CA VAL A 20 2.41 -0.29 7.89
C VAL A 20 2.62 -1.18 9.12
N ILE A 21 3.65 -0.93 9.95
CA ILE A 21 3.90 -1.70 11.18
C ILE A 21 2.72 -1.58 12.17
N ARG A 22 2.24 -0.36 12.41
CA ARG A 22 1.11 -0.13 13.34
C ARG A 22 -0.17 -0.78 12.84
N ALA A 23 -0.37 -0.74 11.54
CA ALA A 23 -1.53 -1.35 10.96
C ALA A 23 -1.47 -2.89 11.11
N GLY A 24 -0.27 -3.50 11.11
CA GLY A 24 -0.02 -4.91 11.41
C GLY A 24 -0.36 -5.41 12.82
N GLN A 25 -0.75 -4.53 13.74
CA GLN A 25 -1.27 -4.92 15.07
C GLN A 25 -2.78 -5.18 15.06
N LYS A 26 -3.48 -4.94 13.94
CA LYS A 26 -4.89 -5.31 13.73
C LYS A 26 -4.95 -6.42 12.67
N ASP A 27 -5.88 -7.36 12.82
CA ASP A 27 -6.19 -8.33 11.77
C ASP A 27 -6.71 -7.56 10.54
N PHE A 28 -5.89 -7.52 9.48
CA PHE A 28 -6.29 -6.92 8.22
C PHE A 28 -7.19 -7.85 7.44
N ASN A 29 -8.30 -7.30 6.95
CA ASN A 29 -9.16 -8.05 6.06
C ASN A 29 -8.49 -8.27 4.69
N GLU A 30 -7.85 -7.24 4.12
CA GLU A 30 -7.06 -7.32 2.88
C GLU A 30 -6.09 -6.12 2.78
N ILE A 31 -4.84 -6.36 2.38
CA ILE A 31 -3.86 -5.34 2.01
C ILE A 31 -3.58 -5.48 0.51
N ASN A 32 -3.89 -4.44 -0.25
CA ASN A 32 -3.66 -4.40 -1.69
C ASN A 32 -2.42 -3.55 -2.00
N VAL A 33 -1.36 -4.21 -2.46
CA VAL A 33 -0.10 -3.58 -2.89
C VAL A 33 -0.10 -3.46 -4.40
N ILE A 34 0.17 -2.24 -4.89
CA ILE A 34 0.25 -1.91 -6.30
C ILE A 34 1.70 -1.71 -6.70
N ILE A 35 2.13 -2.44 -7.71
CA ILE A 35 3.43 -2.30 -8.36
C ILE A 35 3.22 -1.66 -9.73
N SER A 36 3.82 -0.51 -9.94
CA SER A 36 3.77 0.28 -11.18
C SER A 36 5.17 0.37 -11.78
N ASN A 37 5.26 0.65 -13.08
CA ASN A 37 6.55 1.00 -13.67
C ASN A 37 7.09 2.28 -13.01
N ALA A 38 8.40 2.37 -12.79
CA ALA A 38 9.02 3.60 -12.26
C ALA A 38 8.83 4.79 -13.22
N ASP A 39 8.82 4.53 -14.52
CA ASP A 39 8.38 5.47 -15.53
C ASP A 39 6.84 5.49 -15.59
N ARG A 40 6.26 6.59 -15.11
CA ARG A 40 4.79 6.77 -15.00
C ARG A 40 4.06 6.69 -16.35
N ASN A 41 4.76 6.89 -17.46
CA ASN A 41 4.18 6.81 -18.80
C ASN A 41 4.22 5.39 -19.38
N LYS A 42 4.89 4.45 -18.70
CA LYS A 42 5.02 3.06 -19.14
C LYS A 42 4.13 2.13 -18.32
N LYS A 43 3.68 1.07 -18.99
CA LYS A 43 2.98 -0.04 -18.36
C LYS A 43 3.97 -1.17 -18.08
N ILE A 44 3.68 -1.97 -17.05
CA ILE A 44 4.35 -3.25 -16.89
C ILE A 44 3.76 -4.20 -17.95
N PRO A 45 4.59 -4.79 -18.83
CA PRO A 45 4.11 -5.75 -19.80
C PRO A 45 3.54 -6.98 -19.09
N GLN A 46 2.64 -7.72 -19.74
CA GLN A 46 2.24 -9.02 -19.19
C GLN A 46 3.39 -10.00 -19.30
N LEU A 47 3.91 -10.41 -18.16
CA LEU A 47 5.02 -11.34 -18.03
C LEU A 47 4.49 -12.77 -17.87
N ASN A 48 5.33 -13.74 -18.25
CA ASN A 48 4.99 -15.15 -18.11
C ASN A 48 4.68 -15.50 -16.63
N PRO A 49 3.50 -16.09 -16.33
CA PRO A 49 3.09 -16.38 -14.95
C PRO A 49 4.06 -17.26 -14.16
N PHE A 50 4.75 -18.20 -14.80
CA PHE A 50 5.71 -19.08 -14.13
C PHE A 50 6.98 -18.32 -13.71
N LEU A 51 7.46 -17.41 -14.56
CA LEU A 51 8.63 -16.57 -14.24
C LEU A 51 8.30 -15.57 -13.13
N VAL A 52 7.11 -14.99 -13.20
CA VAL A 52 6.56 -14.13 -12.15
C VAL A 52 6.51 -14.87 -10.82
N GLN A 53 5.96 -16.09 -10.80
CA GLN A 53 5.87 -16.89 -9.59
C GLN A 53 7.26 -17.21 -9.02
N ALA A 54 8.21 -17.62 -9.87
CA ALA A 54 9.58 -17.89 -9.46
C ALA A 54 10.27 -16.65 -8.87
N PHE A 55 10.06 -15.48 -9.48
CA PHE A 55 10.58 -14.21 -8.97
C PHE A 55 10.00 -13.89 -7.59
N VAL A 56 8.67 -13.95 -7.44
CA VAL A 56 8.00 -13.64 -6.16
C VAL A 56 8.47 -14.57 -5.04
N LYS A 57 8.60 -15.88 -5.32
CA LYS A 57 9.14 -16.86 -4.36
C LYS A 57 10.56 -16.53 -3.88
N LYS A 58 11.37 -15.95 -4.75
CA LYS A 58 12.75 -15.54 -4.44
C LYS A 58 12.80 -14.20 -3.70
N ALA A 59 11.94 -13.25 -4.08
CA ALA A 59 11.98 -11.88 -3.57
C ALA A 59 11.18 -11.69 -2.27
N VAL A 60 10.19 -12.54 -2.00
CA VAL A 60 9.28 -12.42 -0.86
C VAL A 60 9.34 -13.71 -0.03
N ASN A 61 9.82 -13.59 1.21
CA ASN A 61 9.99 -14.75 2.09
C ASN A 61 8.63 -15.37 2.47
N ARG A 62 7.60 -14.54 2.70
CA ARG A 62 6.24 -14.99 3.06
C ARG A 62 5.31 -15.03 1.85
N HIS A 63 5.83 -15.48 0.70
CA HIS A 63 5.08 -15.52 -0.55
C HIS A 63 3.83 -16.40 -0.49
N ASP A 64 3.81 -17.42 0.36
CA ASP A 64 2.63 -18.29 0.57
C ASP A 64 1.44 -17.53 1.19
N ASN A 65 1.68 -16.36 1.80
CA ASN A 65 0.62 -15.50 2.35
C ASN A 65 0.05 -14.52 1.32
N ILE A 66 0.41 -14.65 0.04
CA ILE A 66 -0.19 -13.88 -1.05
C ILE A 66 -1.48 -14.59 -1.47
N ASP A 67 -2.62 -13.93 -1.22
CA ASP A 67 -3.93 -14.46 -1.54
C ASP A 67 -4.22 -14.40 -3.05
N ASN A 68 -3.78 -13.32 -3.71
CA ASN A 68 -4.03 -13.10 -5.14
C ASN A 68 -2.98 -12.20 -5.80
N MET A 69 -2.82 -12.38 -7.11
CA MET A 69 -2.04 -11.49 -7.98
C MET A 69 -2.82 -11.25 -9.29
N LYS A 70 -2.96 -9.99 -9.71
CA LYS A 70 -3.60 -9.66 -10.98
C LYS A 70 -2.98 -8.45 -11.69
N TYR A 71 -3.06 -8.45 -13.01
CA TYR A 71 -2.77 -7.26 -13.81
C TYR A 71 -4.00 -6.34 -13.84
N THR A 72 -3.80 -5.08 -13.50
CA THR A 72 -4.84 -4.05 -13.59
C THR A 72 -4.98 -3.56 -15.03
N ARG A 73 -6.15 -2.99 -15.38
CA ARG A 73 -6.37 -2.35 -16.69
C ARG A 73 -5.42 -1.18 -16.97
N GLN A 74 -4.84 -0.59 -15.91
CA GLN A 74 -3.85 0.48 -16.01
C GLN A 74 -2.43 -0.03 -16.32
N GLY A 75 -2.22 -1.34 -16.47
CA GLY A 75 -0.90 -1.92 -16.73
C GLY A 75 0.00 -1.94 -15.49
N LYS A 76 -0.60 -2.04 -14.30
CA LYS A 76 0.07 -2.22 -13.02
C LYS A 76 -0.20 -3.64 -12.50
N ILE A 77 0.69 -4.15 -11.66
CA ILE A 77 0.46 -5.41 -10.94
C ILE A 77 -0.15 -5.09 -9.59
N MET A 78 -1.14 -5.88 -9.17
CA MET A 78 -1.73 -5.81 -7.85
C MET A 78 -1.56 -7.13 -7.14
N PHE A 79 -1.02 -7.08 -5.92
CA PHE A 79 -0.96 -8.20 -4.99
C PHE A 79 -1.93 -7.96 -3.85
N THR A 80 -2.62 -9.01 -3.42
CA THR A 80 -3.50 -9.01 -2.25
C THR A 80 -2.92 -9.95 -1.21
N THR A 81 -2.77 -9.48 0.02
CA THR A 81 -2.33 -10.28 1.17
C THR A 81 -2.97 -9.77 2.44
N LYS A 82 -3.19 -10.65 3.43
CA LYS A 82 -3.57 -10.26 4.79
C LYS A 82 -2.38 -10.09 5.72
N ASP A 83 -1.19 -10.53 5.30
CA ASP A 83 0.02 -10.51 6.11
C ASP A 83 0.76 -9.17 5.94
N PRO A 84 0.85 -8.33 6.99
CA PRO A 84 1.59 -7.07 6.93
C PRO A 84 3.04 -7.25 6.55
N ILE A 85 3.70 -8.33 6.98
CA ILE A 85 5.12 -8.55 6.68
C ILE A 85 5.29 -8.85 5.20
N CYS A 86 4.38 -9.64 4.61
CA CYS A 86 4.35 -9.89 3.18
C CYS A 86 4.11 -8.59 2.39
N ALA A 87 3.18 -7.74 2.85
CA ALA A 87 2.92 -6.44 2.23
C ALA A 87 4.15 -5.52 2.27
N VAL A 88 4.86 -5.43 3.40
CA VAL A 88 6.12 -4.66 3.51
C VAL A 88 7.18 -5.16 2.54
N GLN A 89 7.34 -6.48 2.42
CA GLN A 89 8.30 -7.06 1.48
C GLN A 89 7.95 -6.69 0.02
N LEU A 90 6.67 -6.78 -0.35
CA LEU A 90 6.20 -6.35 -1.67
C LEU A 90 6.41 -4.85 -1.91
N LEU A 91 6.21 -4.02 -0.88
CA LEU A 91 6.44 -2.57 -0.95
C LEU A 91 7.92 -2.21 -1.03
N SER A 92 8.81 -3.09 -0.58
CA SER A 92 10.26 -2.85 -0.60
C SER A 92 10.90 -3.16 -1.95
N LEU A 93 10.13 -3.65 -2.93
CA LEU A 93 10.61 -3.93 -4.28
C LEU A 93 10.87 -2.63 -5.03
N ASP A 94 12.12 -2.42 -5.44
CA ASP A 94 12.56 -1.37 -6.37
C ASP A 94 12.65 -1.89 -7.81
N LYS A 95 12.81 -3.20 -7.97
CA LYS A 95 12.78 -3.93 -9.24
C LYS A 95 11.80 -5.08 -9.19
N PHE A 96 11.10 -5.28 -10.30
CA PHE A 96 10.28 -6.45 -10.53
C PHE A 96 10.79 -7.17 -11.78
N MET A 97 11.42 -8.33 -11.56
CA MET A 97 12.26 -9.01 -12.55
C MET A 97 13.39 -8.06 -13.00
N GLU A 98 13.33 -7.50 -14.20
CA GLU A 98 14.35 -6.57 -14.74
C GLU A 98 13.79 -5.16 -15.01
N ILE A 99 12.62 -4.86 -14.44
CA ILE A 99 11.93 -3.58 -14.64
C ILE A 99 12.03 -2.78 -13.34
N ASP A 100 12.51 -1.55 -13.42
CA ASP A 100 12.44 -0.61 -12.31
C ASP A 100 10.97 -0.27 -12.00
N VAL A 101 10.58 -0.40 -10.73
CA VAL A 101 9.19 -0.25 -10.30
C VAL A 101 9.04 0.73 -9.16
N THR A 102 7.82 1.24 -9.02
CA THR A 102 7.36 1.97 -7.84
C THR A 102 6.21 1.21 -7.20
N THR A 103 6.24 1.12 -5.88
CA THR A 103 5.27 0.38 -5.09
C THR A 103 4.39 1.35 -4.30
N ASN A 104 3.14 1.00 -4.09
CA ASN A 104 2.22 1.78 -3.27
C ASN A 104 1.12 0.89 -2.68
N ILE A 105 0.40 1.38 -1.68
CA ILE A 105 -0.75 0.70 -1.09
C ILE A 105 -2.03 1.38 -1.57
N ILE A 106 -3.09 0.59 -1.81
CA ILE A 106 -4.45 1.13 -1.97
C ILE A 106 -4.97 1.50 -0.58
N TRP A 107 -5.02 2.81 -0.30
CA TRP A 107 -5.33 3.36 1.02
C TRP A 107 -6.76 3.09 1.47
N GLU A 108 -7.71 2.87 0.57
CA GLU A 108 -9.09 2.52 0.92
C GLU A 108 -9.17 1.24 1.79
N ASN A 109 -8.19 0.34 1.67
CA ASN A 109 -8.09 -0.87 2.50
C ASN A 109 -7.49 -0.61 3.90
N LEU A 110 -6.75 0.48 4.07
CA LEU A 110 -6.26 0.92 5.39
C LEU A 110 -7.34 1.79 6.06
N CYS A 111 -7.85 2.80 5.37
CA CYS A 111 -8.67 3.85 5.96
C CYS A 111 -10.05 3.44 6.49
N SER A 112 -10.55 2.21 6.26
CA SER A 112 -11.82 1.80 6.88
C SER A 112 -11.73 1.62 8.41
N ARG A 113 -10.52 1.59 8.99
CA ARG A 113 -10.31 1.57 10.46
C ARG A 113 -9.24 2.55 10.99
N PHE A 114 -8.77 3.52 10.18
CA PHE A 114 -7.69 4.46 10.55
C PHE A 114 -8.08 5.95 10.59
N LEU A 115 -9.36 6.31 10.57
CA LEU A 115 -9.83 7.55 11.20
C LEU A 115 -10.15 7.14 12.65
N ILE A 116 -9.30 7.27 13.66
CA ILE A 116 -8.62 8.45 14.19
C ILE A 116 -7.43 7.90 15.01
N PHE A 117 -6.20 8.40 14.84
CA PHE A 117 -5.10 7.97 15.71
C PHE A 117 -4.26 9.07 16.35
N ASP A 118 -4.55 10.33 16.06
CA ASP A 118 -4.09 11.43 16.90
C ASP A 118 -5.33 12.24 17.30
N ILE A 119 -6.09 11.75 18.29
CA ILE A 119 -6.90 12.66 19.12
C ILE A 119 -5.87 13.44 19.93
N PRO A 120 -5.72 14.75 19.74
CA PRO A 120 -4.91 15.54 20.64
C PRO A 120 -5.49 15.32 22.04
N VAL A 121 -4.70 14.81 22.98
CA VAL A 121 -5.15 14.60 24.37
C VAL A 121 -5.60 15.91 25.04
N ASN A 122 -5.30 17.03 24.38
CA ASN A 122 -5.55 18.39 24.82
C ASN A 122 -6.81 19.00 24.18
N THR A 123 -7.44 18.32 23.21
CA THR A 123 -8.63 18.82 22.51
C THR A 123 -9.83 17.98 22.93
N PRO A 124 -10.84 18.57 23.62
CA PRO A 124 -12.01 17.84 24.08
C PRO A 124 -12.79 17.25 22.90
N LEU A 125 -13.40 16.08 23.11
CA LEU A 125 -14.15 15.35 22.09
C LEU A 125 -15.33 16.14 21.52
N GLU A 126 -15.89 17.07 22.30
CA GLU A 126 -16.97 17.95 21.86
C GLU A 126 -16.51 18.90 20.73
N GLU A 127 -15.28 19.40 20.76
CA GLU A 127 -14.73 20.29 19.72
C GLU A 127 -14.47 19.54 18.39
N LEU A 128 -14.31 18.22 18.43
CA LEU A 128 -14.08 17.37 17.25
C LEU A 128 -15.39 16.90 16.60
N ALA A 129 -16.51 16.99 17.30
CA ALA A 129 -17.81 16.51 16.83
C ALA A 129 -18.64 17.60 16.12
N GLU A 130 -18.22 18.86 16.20
CA GLU A 130 -18.90 20.01 15.59
C GLU A 130 -18.35 20.41 14.20
N GLU A 131 -17.43 19.63 13.60
CA GLU A 131 -16.98 19.78 12.20
C GLU A 131 -17.81 18.95 11.19
#